data_AF-A0A812UBB3-F1
#
_entry.id   AF-A0A812UBB3-F1
#
_cell.length_a   1.000
_cell.length_b   1.000
_cell.length_c   1.000
_cell.angle_alpha   90.00
_cell.angle_beta   90.00
_cell.angle_gamma   90.00
#
_symmetry.space_group_name_H-M   'P 1'
#
loop_
_entity.id
_entity.type
_entity.pdbx_description
1 polymer ?
#
loop_
_entity_poly.entity_id
_entity_poly.type
_entity_poly.pdbx_seq_one_letter_code
_entity_poly.pdbx_strand_id
1 'polypeptide(L)'
;AICVSLITQAFFKIWDRRRIFNEELAAVRMHLQKTHVEDTIQLKVKAYLRYIFDRRRIHAKEAALMNYLPDPLKSQIRRSQVRMYLERIPLMRELERDSIEKICDAAETFDLMQGDAVSTAGNVADAAWVLVSGRLRITKRLVGPTESLHTNMSVVSPLIVDEHCLEEEGPVLSRCTTLAAESSELIRVGKEHFFESISVNRRRSLNLRGTALYHVNHRQSAASAEPVSPSGGRAGRRGSIMTVSHAVQAAAVISSS
;
A
#
# COMPACT_ATOMS: atom_id res chain seq x y z
N ALA A 1 19.24 -21.90 38.55
CA ALA A 1 18.13 -20.96 38.81
C ALA A 1 18.28 -19.64 38.03
N ILE A 2 19.42 -18.95 38.12
CA ILE A 2 19.62 -17.61 37.52
C ILE A 2 19.35 -17.58 36.00
N CYS A 3 19.92 -18.52 35.24
CA CYS A 3 19.73 -18.54 33.77
C CYS A 3 18.26 -18.72 33.35
N VAL A 4 17.52 -19.58 34.06
CA VAL A 4 16.09 -19.81 33.77
C VAL A 4 15.28 -18.54 34.02
N SER A 5 15.55 -17.82 35.12
CA SER A 5 14.90 -16.54 35.41
C SER A 5 15.15 -15.49 34.32
N LEU A 6 16.39 -15.34 33.85
CA LEU A 6 16.76 -14.38 32.81
C LEU A 6 16.08 -14.70 31.47
N ILE A 7 16.02 -15.98 31.09
CA ILE A 7 15.33 -16.43 29.88
C ILE A 7 13.82 -16.13 29.98
N THR A 8 13.21 -16.45 31.12
CA THR A 8 11.78 -16.18 31.36
C THR A 8 11.47 -14.68 31.31
N GLN A 9 12.31 -13.84 31.91
CA GLN A 9 12.15 -12.38 31.84
C GLN A 9 12.28 -11.83 30.41
N ALA A 10 13.26 -12.32 29.65
CA ALA A 10 13.43 -11.93 28.25
C ALA A 10 12.23 -12.38 27.40
N PHE A 11 11.75 -13.60 27.62
CA PHE A 11 10.58 -14.13 26.94
C PHE A 11 9.33 -13.30 27.24
N PHE A 12 9.06 -12.98 28.51
CA PHE A 12 7.94 -12.10 28.86
C PHE A 12 8.06 -10.74 28.21
N LYS A 13 9.24 -10.11 28.19
CA LYS A 13 9.43 -8.81 27.50
C LYS A 13 9.11 -8.87 26.00
N ILE A 14 9.41 -9.98 25.33
CA ILE A 14 9.11 -10.16 23.90
C ILE A 14 7.60 -10.39 23.68
N TRP A 15 6.94 -11.12 24.58
CA TRP A 15 5.54 -11.52 24.43
C TRP A 15 4.52 -10.56 25.01
N ASP A 16 4.93 -9.70 25.94
CA ASP A 16 4.03 -8.83 26.70
C ASP A 16 3.21 -7.91 25.76
N ARG A 17 3.84 -7.37 24.72
CA ARG A 17 3.16 -6.55 23.71
C ARG A 17 2.02 -7.30 23.01
N ARG A 18 2.23 -8.57 22.65
CA ARG A 18 1.22 -9.40 21.99
C ARG A 18 0.11 -9.80 22.97
N ARG A 19 0.47 -10.04 24.24
CA ARG A 19 -0.48 -10.33 25.31
C ARG A 19 -1.42 -9.16 25.55
N ILE A 20 -0.89 -7.96 25.79
CA ILE A 20 -1.66 -6.73 26.00
C ILE A 20 -2.61 -6.47 24.82
N PHE A 21 -2.09 -6.56 23.58
CA PHE A 21 -2.92 -6.40 22.40
C PHE A 21 -4.07 -7.42 22.30
N ASN A 22 -3.83 -8.69 22.64
CA ASN A 22 -4.88 -9.70 22.64
C ASN A 22 -5.96 -9.43 23.72
N GLU A 23 -5.56 -8.96 24.89
CA GLU A 23 -6.47 -8.57 25.98
C GLU A 23 -7.37 -7.40 25.54
N GLU A 24 -6.79 -6.34 24.96
CA GLU A 24 -7.55 -5.20 24.44
C GLU A 24 -8.44 -5.59 23.26
N LEU A 25 -7.94 -6.41 22.33
CA LEU A 25 -8.72 -6.90 21.20
C LEU A 25 -9.92 -7.74 21.67
N ALA A 26 -9.76 -8.51 22.75
CA ALA A 26 -10.86 -9.23 23.38
C ALA A 26 -11.91 -8.27 23.96
N ALA A 27 -11.48 -7.20 24.65
CA ALA A 27 -12.37 -6.17 25.17
C ALA A 27 -13.15 -5.47 24.04
N VAL A 28 -12.48 -5.11 22.94
CA VAL A 28 -13.13 -4.51 21.75
C VAL A 28 -14.17 -5.47 21.16
N ARG A 29 -13.82 -6.75 21.01
CA ARG A 29 -14.77 -7.76 20.51
C ARG A 29 -16.01 -7.87 21.39
N MET A 30 -15.83 -7.89 22.71
CA MET A 30 -16.96 -7.94 23.63
C MET A 30 -17.85 -6.70 23.53
N HIS A 31 -17.24 -5.52 23.35
CA HIS A 31 -17.98 -4.28 23.17
C HIS A 31 -18.81 -4.28 21.88
N LEU A 32 -18.23 -4.67 20.74
CA LEU A 32 -18.93 -4.74 19.46
C LEU A 32 -20.09 -5.75 19.46
N GLN A 33 -19.92 -6.87 20.16
CA GLN A 33 -20.99 -7.85 20.36
C GLN A 33 -22.13 -7.27 21.22
N LYS A 34 -21.79 -6.56 22.30
CA LYS A 34 -22.78 -5.92 23.17
C LYS A 34 -23.59 -4.84 22.45
N THR A 35 -23.00 -4.15 21.49
CA THR A 35 -23.68 -3.11 20.69
C THR A 35 -24.36 -3.66 19.44
N HIS A 36 -24.38 -4.99 19.22
CA HIS A 36 -25.01 -5.65 18.08
C HIS A 36 -24.53 -5.12 16.71
N VAL A 37 -23.24 -4.78 16.60
CA VAL A 37 -22.63 -4.40 15.32
C VAL A 37 -22.62 -5.59 14.37
N GLU A 38 -22.90 -5.37 13.09
CA GLU A 38 -22.89 -6.42 12.06
C GLU A 38 -21.53 -7.16 12.00
N ASP A 39 -21.56 -8.48 11.83
CA ASP A 39 -20.36 -9.34 11.80
C ASP A 39 -19.34 -8.92 10.73
N THR A 40 -19.83 -8.38 9.60
CA THR A 40 -18.97 -7.87 8.52
C THR A 40 -18.12 -6.69 8.99
N ILE A 41 -18.70 -5.77 9.74
CA ILE A 41 -18.02 -4.61 10.32
C ILE A 41 -17.08 -5.07 11.45
N GLN A 42 -17.52 -6.01 12.30
CA GLN A 42 -16.65 -6.57 13.34
C GLN A 42 -15.37 -7.20 12.76
N LEU A 43 -15.50 -7.95 11.66
CA LEU A 43 -14.38 -8.55 10.96
C LEU A 43 -13.42 -7.48 10.42
N LYS A 44 -13.94 -6.40 9.83
CA LYS A 44 -13.15 -5.27 9.34
C LYS A 44 -12.39 -4.57 10.47
N VAL A 45 -13.04 -4.28 11.60
CA VAL A 45 -12.40 -3.66 12.77
C VAL A 45 -11.28 -4.55 13.30
N LYS A 46 -11.53 -5.85 13.46
CA LYS A 46 -10.50 -6.80 13.92
C LYS A 46 -9.32 -6.87 12.94
N ALA A 47 -9.57 -6.94 11.64
CA ALA A 47 -8.53 -6.96 10.62
C ALA A 47 -7.69 -5.68 10.66
N TYR A 48 -8.34 -4.52 10.78
CA TYR A 48 -7.67 -3.23 10.88
C TYR A 48 -6.83 -3.09 12.16
N LEU A 49 -7.37 -3.46 13.32
CA LEU A 49 -6.63 -3.43 14.59
C LEU A 49 -5.38 -4.33 14.54
N ARG A 50 -5.49 -5.49 13.88
CA ARG A 50 -4.36 -6.38 13.67
C ARG A 50 -3.33 -5.77 12.72
N TYR A 51 -3.78 -5.14 11.64
CA TYR A 51 -2.92 -4.42 10.70
C TYR A 51 -2.10 -3.32 11.41
N ILE A 52 -2.73 -2.44 12.19
CA ILE A 52 -2.00 -1.37 12.91
C ILE A 52 -1.07 -1.92 13.99
N PHE A 53 -1.40 -3.07 14.60
CA PHE A 53 -0.53 -3.76 15.54
C PHE A 53 0.73 -4.31 14.87
N ASP A 54 0.55 -5.05 13.77
CA ASP A 54 1.66 -5.65 13.02
C ASP A 54 2.60 -4.57 12.47
N ARG A 55 2.05 -3.41 12.10
CA ARG A 55 2.79 -2.19 11.68
C ARG A 55 3.54 -1.46 12.80
N ARG A 56 3.41 -1.91 14.05
CA ARG A 56 3.99 -1.24 15.22
C ARG A 56 3.50 0.20 15.44
N ARG A 57 2.25 0.50 15.08
CA ARG A 57 1.65 1.82 15.35
C ARG A 57 0.97 1.90 16.71
N ILE A 58 0.52 0.76 17.24
CA ILE A 58 0.01 0.64 18.61
C ILE A 58 0.94 -0.21 19.47
N HIS A 59 1.04 0.14 20.75
CA HIS A 59 1.91 -0.51 21.75
C HIS A 59 3.41 -0.50 21.41
N ALA A 60 3.84 0.40 20.52
CA ALA A 60 5.25 0.62 20.21
C ALA A 60 5.82 1.62 21.21
N LYS A 61 6.89 1.22 21.92
CA LYS A 61 7.58 2.10 22.87
C LYS A 61 8.25 3.26 22.13
N GLU A 62 8.62 3.02 20.88
CA GLU A 62 9.22 4.00 19.98
C GLU A 62 8.30 5.21 19.78
N ALA A 63 6.99 5.01 19.62
CA ALA A 63 6.05 6.12 19.45
C ALA A 63 6.03 7.06 20.67
N ALA A 64 6.10 6.49 21.89
CA ALA A 64 6.22 7.29 23.11
C ALA A 64 7.56 8.03 23.17
N LEU A 65 8.65 7.41 22.71
CA LEU A 65 9.97 8.06 22.65
C LEU A 65 9.99 9.23 21.66
N MET A 66 9.28 9.12 20.53
CA MET A 66 9.18 10.20 19.54
C MET A 66 8.58 11.48 20.15
N ASN A 67 7.69 11.37 21.15
CA ASN A 67 7.07 12.54 21.79
C ASN A 67 8.08 13.42 22.53
N TYR A 68 9.20 12.85 23.01
CA TYR A 68 10.27 13.58 23.69
C TYR A 68 11.22 14.33 22.75
N LEU A 69 11.12 14.08 21.44
CA LEU A 69 11.95 14.78 20.48
C LEU A 69 11.46 16.23 20.29
N PRO A 70 12.38 17.20 20.13
CA PRO A 70 12.04 18.53 19.64
C PRO A 70 11.32 18.47 18.30
N ASP A 71 10.36 19.37 18.09
CA ASP A 71 9.55 19.41 16.86
C ASP A 71 10.36 19.52 15.56
N PRO A 72 11.49 20.27 15.48
CA PRO A 72 12.31 20.28 14.28
C PRO A 72 12.83 18.89 13.88
N LEU A 73 13.20 18.07 14.86
CA LEU A 73 13.67 16.70 14.61
C LEU A 73 12.52 15.77 14.22
N LYS A 74 11.35 15.92 14.85
CA LYS A 74 10.14 15.17 14.45
C LYS A 74 9.79 15.46 12.99
N SER A 75 9.78 16.73 12.60
CA SER A 75 9.51 17.15 11.22
C SER A 75 10.58 16.64 10.25
N GLN A 76 11.86 16.66 10.63
CA GLN A 76 12.93 16.11 9.79
C GLN A 76 12.79 14.60 9.56
N ILE A 77 12.47 13.83 10.62
CA ILE A 77 12.24 12.38 10.51
C ILE A 77 11.02 12.12 9.62
N ARG A 78 9.90 12.82 9.85
CA ARG A 78 8.68 12.71 9.03
C ARG A 78 8.99 13.01 7.56
N ARG A 79 9.67 14.14 7.27
CA ARG A 79 10.05 14.52 5.91
C ARG A 79 10.91 13.45 5.25
N SER A 80 11.91 12.90 5.96
CA SER A 80 12.75 11.83 5.42
C SER A 80 11.95 10.57 5.08
N GLN A 81 10.97 10.21 5.91
CA GLN A 81 10.09 9.05 5.68
C GLN A 81 9.14 9.29 4.51
N VAL A 82 8.52 10.46 4.41
CA VAL A 82 7.59 10.80 3.32
C VAL A 82 8.33 10.93 1.99
N ARG A 83 9.50 11.58 1.99
CA ARG A 83 10.29 11.86 0.80
C ARG A 83 10.63 10.61 -0.02
N MET A 84 10.99 9.50 0.63
CA MET A 84 11.30 8.24 -0.08
C MET A 84 10.12 7.68 -0.89
N TYR A 85 8.88 8.01 -0.50
CA TYR A 85 7.70 7.62 -1.26
C TYR A 85 7.36 8.67 -2.33
N LEU A 86 7.49 9.97 -2.02
CA LEU A 86 7.24 11.03 -3.00
C LEU A 86 8.18 10.99 -4.20
N GLU A 87 9.44 10.59 -4.01
CA GLU A 87 10.42 10.40 -5.10
C GLU A 87 10.04 9.28 -6.10
N ARG A 88 8.98 8.51 -5.82
CA ARG A 88 8.38 7.57 -6.78
C ARG A 88 7.58 8.28 -7.85
N ILE A 89 7.00 9.45 -7.54
CA ILE A 89 6.29 10.29 -8.52
C ILE A 89 7.34 10.94 -9.43
N PRO A 90 7.31 10.71 -10.76
CA PRO A 90 8.32 11.24 -11.67
C PRO A 90 8.47 12.76 -11.58
N LEU A 91 7.35 13.48 -11.48
CA LEU A 91 7.30 14.95 -11.36
C LEU A 91 8.10 15.48 -10.16
N MET A 92 8.16 14.73 -9.04
CA MET A 92 8.86 15.17 -7.84
C MET A 92 10.38 15.23 -8.02
N ARG A 93 10.95 14.46 -8.96
CA ARG A 93 12.39 14.44 -9.22
C ARG A 93 12.90 15.67 -9.95
N GLU A 94 11.99 16.40 -10.59
CA GLU A 94 12.29 17.62 -11.35
C GLU A 94 12.17 18.89 -10.50
N LEU A 95 11.63 18.78 -9.28
CA LEU A 95 11.41 19.91 -8.39
C LEU A 95 12.69 20.26 -7.60
N GLU A 96 12.82 21.55 -7.29
CA GLU A 96 13.86 22.03 -6.37
C GLU A 96 13.66 21.42 -4.97
N ARG A 97 14.76 21.18 -4.27
CA ARG A 97 14.76 20.56 -2.94
C ARG A 97 13.83 21.28 -1.95
N ASP A 98 13.82 22.61 -1.96
CA ASP A 98 12.99 23.41 -1.05
C ASP A 98 11.49 23.21 -1.34
N SER A 99 11.11 23.02 -2.61
CA SER A 99 9.72 22.72 -2.98
C SER A 99 9.33 21.31 -2.50
N ILE A 100 10.21 20.33 -2.66
CA ILE A 100 9.98 18.96 -2.16
C ILE A 100 9.83 18.95 -0.64
N GLU A 101 10.65 19.72 0.09
CA GLU A 101 10.56 19.81 1.55
C GLU A 101 9.19 20.36 1.99
N LYS A 102 8.70 21.44 1.34
CA LYS A 102 7.35 21.97 1.59
C LYS A 102 6.24 20.97 1.29
N ILE A 103 6.35 20.25 0.17
CA ILE A 103 5.39 19.21 -0.20
C ILE A 103 5.41 18.06 0.84
N CYS A 104 6.58 17.68 1.34
CA CYS A 104 6.69 16.66 2.39
C CYS A 104 6.01 17.09 3.69
N ASP A 105 6.09 18.38 4.05
CA ASP A 105 5.42 18.93 5.24
C ASP A 105 3.89 18.96 5.08
N ALA A 106 3.41 19.28 3.86
CA ALA A 106 1.98 19.31 3.53
C ALA A 106 1.37 17.92 3.24
N ALA A 107 2.19 16.90 2.99
CA ALA A 107 1.71 15.56 2.67
C ALA A 107 1.13 14.86 3.90
N GLU A 108 -0.02 14.22 3.71
CA GLU A 108 -0.78 13.56 4.77
C GLU A 108 -0.70 12.05 4.63
N THR A 109 -0.74 11.32 5.75
CA THR A 109 -0.77 9.85 5.74
C THR A 109 -2.17 9.37 6.07
N PHE A 110 -2.69 8.47 5.23
CA PHE A 110 -4.03 7.90 5.36
C PHE A 110 -3.96 6.39 5.50
N ASP A 111 -4.71 5.87 6.46
CA ASP A 111 -4.97 4.44 6.61
C ASP A 111 -6.34 4.11 6.05
N LEU A 112 -6.40 3.16 5.12
CA LEU A 112 -7.63 2.69 4.49
C LEU A 112 -7.94 1.26 4.92
N MET A 113 -9.22 0.96 5.11
CA MET A 113 -9.71 -0.39 5.29
C MET A 113 -10.00 -1.07 3.95
N GLN A 114 -10.13 -2.40 3.97
CA GLN A 114 -10.53 -3.14 2.79
C GLN A 114 -11.88 -2.66 2.25
N GLY A 115 -11.90 -2.33 0.96
CA GLY A 115 -13.06 -1.85 0.21
C GLY A 115 -13.15 -0.33 0.13
N ASP A 116 -12.38 0.41 0.93
CA ASP A 116 -12.41 1.87 0.90
C ASP A 116 -11.91 2.40 -0.45
N ALA A 117 -12.55 3.46 -0.94
CA ALA A 117 -12.18 4.09 -2.20
C ALA A 117 -11.06 5.11 -1.98
N VAL A 118 -9.96 4.94 -2.73
CA VAL A 118 -8.89 5.94 -2.86
C VAL A 118 -9.31 7.00 -3.88
N SER A 119 -9.91 6.53 -4.98
CA SER A 119 -10.25 7.35 -6.14
C SER A 119 -11.41 6.70 -6.90
N THR A 120 -12.25 7.52 -7.53
CA THR A 120 -13.43 7.07 -8.29
C THR A 120 -13.35 7.58 -9.71
N ALA A 121 -13.46 6.68 -10.70
CA ALA A 121 -13.38 7.03 -12.11
C ALA A 121 -14.39 8.12 -12.49
N GLY A 122 -13.92 9.15 -13.21
CA GLY A 122 -14.75 10.26 -13.67
C GLY A 122 -14.94 11.38 -12.66
N ASN A 123 -14.56 11.20 -11.39
CA ASN A 123 -14.52 12.30 -10.42
C ASN A 123 -13.27 13.16 -10.64
N VAL A 124 -13.32 14.42 -10.20
CA VAL A 124 -12.15 15.31 -10.20
C VAL A 124 -11.15 14.80 -9.16
N ALA A 125 -9.92 14.53 -9.60
CA ALA A 125 -8.81 14.17 -8.74
C ALA A 125 -8.27 15.43 -8.03
N ASP A 126 -8.46 15.48 -6.71
CA ASP A 126 -8.02 16.57 -5.83
C ASP A 126 -6.61 16.33 -5.23
N ALA A 127 -6.10 15.10 -5.35
CA ALA A 127 -4.81 14.70 -4.81
C ALA A 127 -4.21 13.52 -5.60
N ALA A 128 -2.88 13.43 -5.56
CA ALA A 128 -2.17 12.22 -5.92
C ALA A 128 -1.93 11.37 -4.68
N TRP A 129 -1.97 10.04 -4.85
CA TRP A 129 -1.79 9.10 -3.74
C TRP A 129 -0.62 8.17 -4.03
N VAL A 130 0.25 7.97 -3.03
CA VAL A 130 1.36 7.02 -3.11
C VAL A 130 1.14 5.90 -2.11
N LEU A 131 1.16 4.65 -2.60
CA LEU A 131 1.04 3.48 -1.76
C LEU A 131 2.32 3.29 -0.94
N VAL A 132 2.22 3.46 0.38
CA VAL A 132 3.29 3.13 1.34
C VAL A 132 3.29 1.63 1.58
N SER A 133 2.11 1.08 1.88
CA SER A 133 1.97 -0.32 2.21
C SER A 133 0.56 -0.86 2.01
N GLY A 134 0.44 -2.18 1.83
CA GLY A 134 -0.83 -2.86 1.55
C GLY A 134 -1.00 -3.17 0.06
N ARG A 135 -2.26 -3.24 -0.38
CA ARG A 135 -2.63 -3.64 -1.74
C ARG A 135 -3.84 -2.87 -2.21
N LEU A 136 -3.76 -2.33 -3.42
CA LEU A 136 -4.85 -1.65 -4.08
C LEU A 136 -5.41 -2.51 -5.21
N ARG A 137 -6.68 -2.30 -5.54
CA ARG A 137 -7.38 -2.93 -6.66
C ARG A 137 -7.90 -1.83 -7.58
N ILE A 138 -7.54 -1.92 -8.85
CA ILE A 138 -8.03 -1.01 -9.88
C ILE A 138 -9.21 -1.65 -10.60
N THR A 139 -10.27 -0.87 -10.76
CA THR A 139 -11.43 -1.22 -11.58
C THR A 139 -11.47 -0.27 -12.77
N LYS A 140 -11.23 -0.81 -13.97
CA LYS A 140 -11.36 -0.06 -15.23
C LYS A 140 -12.78 -0.21 -15.76
N ARG A 141 -13.47 0.91 -15.96
CA ARG A 141 -14.74 0.90 -16.70
C ARG A 141 -14.40 0.93 -18.18
N LEU A 142 -14.41 -0.23 -18.83
CA LEU A 142 -14.36 -0.29 -20.29
C LEU A 142 -15.75 0.05 -20.81
N VAL A 143 -15.92 1.27 -21.32
CA VAL A 143 -17.11 1.63 -22.08
C VAL A 143 -16.90 1.09 -23.49
N GLY A 144 -17.41 -0.10 -23.75
CA GLY A 144 -17.52 -0.63 -25.12
C GLY A 144 -18.70 0.02 -25.86
N PRO A 145 -18.67 0.06 -27.20
CA PRO A 145 -19.77 0.59 -28.03
C PRO A 145 -21.06 -0.26 -27.97
N THR A 146 -20.99 -1.46 -27.39
CA THR A 146 -22.13 -2.33 -27.12
C THR A 146 -22.32 -2.35 -25.60
N GLU A 147 -23.49 -1.93 -25.11
CA GLU A 147 -23.84 -1.56 -23.72
C GLU A 147 -23.63 -2.63 -22.62
N SER A 148 -22.90 -3.70 -22.87
CA SER A 148 -22.54 -4.66 -21.84
C SER A 148 -21.34 -4.16 -21.02
N LEU A 149 -21.59 -3.56 -19.85
CA LEU A 149 -20.56 -3.22 -18.87
C LEU A 149 -19.76 -4.46 -18.46
N HIS A 150 -18.58 -4.65 -19.06
CA HIS A 150 -17.63 -5.66 -18.62
C HIS A 150 -16.59 -4.99 -17.72
N THR A 151 -16.66 -5.32 -16.44
CA THR A 151 -15.72 -4.83 -15.44
C THR A 151 -14.49 -5.73 -15.43
N ASN A 152 -13.47 -5.38 -16.20
CA ASN A 152 -12.18 -6.07 -16.13
C ASN A 152 -11.50 -5.69 -14.82
N MET A 153 -11.58 -6.59 -13.84
CA MET A 153 -10.98 -6.42 -12.53
C MET A 153 -9.52 -6.89 -12.58
N SER A 154 -8.59 -5.94 -12.62
CA SER A 154 -7.16 -6.26 -12.60
C SER A 154 -6.60 -5.96 -11.22
N VAL A 155 -6.08 -6.98 -10.55
CA VAL A 155 -5.36 -6.82 -9.28
C VAL A 155 -3.93 -6.40 -9.61
N VAL A 156 -3.78 -5.20 -10.14
CA VAL A 156 -2.51 -4.49 -10.16
C VAL A 156 -2.52 -3.59 -8.94
N SER A 157 -1.45 -3.64 -8.14
CA SER A 157 -1.20 -2.67 -7.08
C SER A 157 -0.49 -1.46 -7.69
N PRO A 158 -1.21 -0.42 -8.15
CA PRO A 158 -0.55 0.81 -8.53
C PRO A 158 0.23 1.31 -7.31
N LEU A 159 1.50 1.64 -7.52
CA LEU A 159 2.27 2.33 -6.49
C LEU A 159 1.81 3.78 -6.34
N ILE A 160 1.19 4.34 -7.38
CA ILE A 160 0.80 5.75 -7.46
C ILE A 160 -0.58 5.84 -8.14
N VAL A 161 -1.49 6.62 -7.57
CA VAL A 161 -2.85 6.86 -8.08
C VAL A 161 -3.01 8.35 -8.36
N ASP A 162 -3.60 8.66 -9.52
CA ASP A 162 -3.95 10.02 -9.97
C ASP A 162 -2.79 11.04 -10.00
N GLU A 163 -1.55 10.60 -10.22
CA GLU A 163 -0.37 11.50 -10.29
C GLU A 163 -0.49 12.63 -11.32
N HIS A 164 -1.19 12.37 -12.43
CA HIS A 164 -1.43 13.35 -13.49
C HIS A 164 -2.19 14.59 -13.00
N CYS A 165 -2.93 14.50 -11.86
CA CYS A 165 -3.62 15.67 -11.31
C CYS A 165 -2.65 16.75 -10.83
N LEU A 166 -1.38 16.43 -10.58
CA LEU A 166 -0.33 17.37 -10.19
C LEU A 166 0.37 18.01 -11.39
N GLU A 167 0.19 17.47 -12.59
CA GLU A 167 0.79 18.06 -13.79
C GLU A 167 0.05 19.35 -14.17
N GLU A 168 -1.29 19.31 -14.14
CA GLU A 168 -2.15 20.41 -14.59
C GLU A 168 -2.85 21.10 -13.43
N GLU A 169 -2.94 22.44 -13.47
CA GLU A 169 -3.62 23.23 -12.43
C GLU A 169 -5.15 23.10 -12.53
N GLY A 170 -5.68 22.92 -13.74
CA GLY A 170 -7.11 22.72 -14.00
C GLY A 170 -7.66 21.37 -13.52
N PRO A 171 -8.99 21.16 -13.53
CA PRO A 171 -9.59 19.90 -13.08
C PRO A 171 -9.13 18.72 -13.94
N VAL A 172 -8.62 17.67 -13.31
CA VAL A 172 -8.22 16.42 -13.95
C VAL A 172 -9.12 15.31 -13.44
N LEU A 173 -9.71 14.52 -14.33
CA LEU A 173 -10.59 13.41 -13.92
C LEU A 173 -9.79 12.15 -13.65
N SER A 174 -10.11 11.44 -12.56
CA SER A 174 -9.55 10.14 -12.25
C SER A 174 -9.91 9.13 -13.35
N ARG A 175 -8.91 8.45 -13.90
CA ARG A 175 -9.11 7.52 -15.04
C ARG A 175 -9.73 6.18 -14.61
N CYS A 176 -9.54 5.78 -13.36
CA CYS A 176 -9.94 4.48 -12.85
C CYS A 176 -10.47 4.60 -11.42
N THR A 177 -11.36 3.68 -11.03
CA THR A 177 -11.75 3.56 -9.62
C THR A 177 -10.71 2.69 -8.93
N THR A 178 -10.09 3.21 -7.87
CA THR A 178 -9.09 2.51 -7.09
C THR A 178 -9.61 2.29 -5.68
N LEU A 179 -9.61 1.03 -5.25
CA LEU A 179 -10.08 0.60 -3.93
C LEU A 179 -8.94 -0.08 -3.17
N ALA A 180 -8.95 0.02 -1.84
CA ALA A 180 -8.08 -0.78 -1.00
C ALA A 180 -8.51 -2.26 -1.05
N ALA A 181 -7.63 -3.15 -1.51
CA ALA A 181 -7.87 -4.59 -1.53
C ALA A 181 -7.66 -5.24 -0.15
N GLU A 182 -6.81 -4.62 0.67
CA GLU A 182 -6.53 -4.94 2.07
C GLU A 182 -6.29 -3.63 2.85
N SER A 183 -6.15 -3.71 4.17
CA SER A 183 -5.76 -2.54 4.96
C SER A 183 -4.45 -1.95 4.44
N SER A 184 -4.47 -0.69 4.04
CA SER A 184 -3.39 -0.05 3.28
C SER A 184 -3.06 1.31 3.87
N GLU A 185 -1.81 1.71 3.73
CA GLU A 185 -1.30 3.03 4.11
C GLU A 185 -0.89 3.78 2.85
N LEU A 186 -1.37 5.01 2.71
CA LEU A 186 -1.12 5.87 1.57
C LEU A 186 -0.63 7.24 2.04
N ILE A 187 0.21 7.86 1.23
CA ILE A 187 0.55 9.28 1.34
C ILE A 187 -0.29 10.05 0.33
N ARG A 188 -1.04 11.05 0.82
CA ARG A 188 -1.83 11.97 0.01
C ARG A 188 -1.02 13.25 -0.23
N VAL A 189 -0.90 13.63 -1.50
CA VAL A 189 -0.36 14.92 -1.93
C VAL A 189 -1.49 15.75 -2.50
N GLY A 190 -2.01 16.67 -1.69
CA GLY A 190 -3.09 17.57 -2.09
C GLY A 190 -2.65 18.47 -3.24
N LYS A 191 -3.49 18.56 -4.27
CA LYS A 191 -3.22 19.35 -5.47
C LYS A 191 -3.01 20.83 -5.14
N GLU A 192 -3.87 21.40 -4.30
CA GLU A 192 -3.78 22.81 -3.88
C GLU A 192 -2.44 23.13 -3.21
N HIS A 193 -2.07 22.38 -2.17
CA HIS A 193 -0.79 22.56 -1.47
C HIS A 193 0.43 22.29 -2.36
N PHE A 194 0.31 21.36 -3.31
CA PHE A 194 1.35 21.12 -4.30
C PHE A 194 1.60 22.37 -5.16
N PHE A 195 0.53 22.94 -5.74
CA PHE A 195 0.65 24.14 -6.58
C PHE A 195 1.09 25.37 -5.77
N GLU A 196 0.62 25.52 -4.54
CA GLU A 196 1.10 26.54 -3.60
C GLU A 196 2.61 26.42 -3.36
N SER A 197 3.10 25.22 -3.07
CA SER A 197 4.51 24.95 -2.77
C SER A 197 5.44 25.27 -3.95
N ILE A 198 5.02 24.98 -5.18
CA ILE A 198 5.81 25.25 -6.40
C ILE A 198 5.64 26.70 -6.91
N SER A 199 4.51 27.36 -6.62
CA SER A 199 4.21 28.71 -7.13
C SER A 199 5.24 29.74 -6.69
N VAL A 200 5.79 29.56 -5.49
CA VAL A 200 6.88 30.38 -4.93
C VAL A 200 8.10 30.37 -5.85
N ASN A 201 8.32 29.29 -6.60
CA ASN A 201 9.52 29.09 -7.45
C ASN A 201 9.20 29.07 -8.96
N ARG A 202 7.92 29.21 -9.37
CA ARG A 202 7.42 29.05 -10.76
C ARG A 202 8.03 30.02 -11.77
N ARG A 203 8.71 31.09 -11.32
CA ARG A 203 9.51 31.96 -12.20
C ARG A 203 10.68 31.23 -12.89
N ARG A 204 11.04 30.00 -12.50
CA ARG A 204 12.15 29.22 -13.08
C ARG A 204 11.76 27.96 -13.86
N SER A 205 10.57 27.38 -13.68
CA SER A 205 10.27 26.00 -14.12
C SER A 205 9.42 25.86 -15.40
N LEU A 206 8.96 26.95 -16.02
CA LEU A 206 8.07 26.91 -17.20
C LEU A 206 8.71 26.36 -18.51
N ASN A 207 9.97 25.90 -18.49
CA ASN A 207 10.64 25.32 -19.65
C ASN A 207 10.51 23.78 -19.78
N LEU A 208 9.91 23.07 -18.80
CA LEU A 208 9.93 21.60 -18.77
C LEU A 208 8.79 20.91 -19.54
N ARG A 209 7.74 21.64 -19.95
CA ARG A 209 6.53 21.03 -20.56
C ARG A 209 6.60 20.82 -22.08
N GLY A 210 7.63 21.31 -22.75
CA GLY A 210 7.79 21.14 -24.21
C GLY A 210 8.27 19.75 -24.65
N THR A 211 8.85 18.94 -23.76
CA THR A 211 9.66 17.78 -24.16
C THR A 211 9.12 16.41 -23.73
N ALA A 212 8.19 16.32 -22.77
CA ALA A 212 7.76 15.03 -22.21
C ALA A 212 6.66 14.29 -23.00
N LEU A 213 5.94 14.97 -23.91
CA LEU A 213 4.83 14.37 -24.68
C LEU A 213 5.28 13.34 -25.75
N TYR A 214 6.59 13.17 -25.98
CA TYR A 214 7.09 12.23 -26.99
C TYR A 214 7.42 10.81 -26.49
N HIS A 215 7.50 10.56 -25.17
CA HIS A 215 8.08 9.31 -24.68
C HIS A 215 7.11 8.20 -24.23
N VAL A 216 5.82 8.48 -24.04
CA VAL A 216 4.88 7.49 -23.47
C VAL A 216 4.19 6.60 -24.52
N ASN A 217 4.22 6.95 -25.80
CA ASN A 217 3.57 6.14 -26.85
C ASN A 217 4.35 4.91 -27.33
N HIS A 218 5.58 4.66 -26.86
CA HIS A 218 6.39 3.55 -27.40
C HIS A 218 6.50 2.26 -26.57
N ARG A 219 5.89 2.18 -25.38
CA ARG A 219 6.01 0.97 -24.53
C ARG A 219 4.84 -0.02 -24.56
N GLN A 220 3.71 0.30 -25.17
CA GLN A 220 2.57 -0.65 -25.27
C GLN A 220 2.44 -1.37 -26.61
N SER A 221 3.28 -1.10 -27.61
CA SER A 221 3.18 -1.73 -28.95
C SER A 221 4.19 -2.86 -29.23
N ALA A 222 4.98 -3.30 -28.26
CA ALA A 222 6.05 -4.31 -28.47
C ALA A 222 5.76 -5.70 -27.87
N ALA A 223 4.55 -5.97 -27.36
CA ALA A 223 4.20 -7.23 -26.71
C ALA A 223 3.25 -8.13 -27.53
N SER A 224 3.19 -7.97 -28.85
CA SER A 224 2.43 -8.83 -29.75
C SER A 224 3.24 -9.14 -31.02
N ALA A 225 4.31 -9.89 -30.86
CA ALA A 225 4.95 -10.63 -31.95
C ALA A 225 5.35 -12.00 -31.37
N GLU A 226 4.46 -12.97 -31.50
CA GLU A 226 4.77 -14.37 -31.20
C GLU A 226 5.77 -14.89 -32.24
N PRO A 227 6.90 -15.49 -31.81
CA PRO A 227 7.77 -16.22 -32.72
C PRO A 227 7.14 -17.59 -33.03
N VAL A 228 6.71 -17.76 -34.28
CA VAL A 228 6.37 -19.06 -34.87
C VAL A 228 7.59 -19.97 -34.76
N SER A 229 7.48 -21.01 -33.93
CA SER A 229 8.52 -22.03 -33.75
C SER A 229 8.41 -23.08 -34.87
N PRO A 230 9.52 -23.48 -35.52
CA PRO A 230 9.50 -24.51 -36.54
C PRO A 230 9.42 -25.91 -35.91
N SER A 231 8.56 -26.73 -36.50
CA SER A 231 8.44 -28.17 -36.29
C SER A 231 9.75 -28.90 -36.58
N GLY A 232 10.35 -29.51 -35.56
CA GLY A 232 11.49 -30.41 -35.70
C GLY A 232 11.28 -31.64 -34.81
N GLY A 233 10.94 -32.77 -35.42
CA GLY A 233 10.76 -34.03 -34.71
C GLY A 233 12.08 -34.69 -34.33
N ARG A 234 12.06 -35.50 -33.27
CA ARG A 234 12.77 -36.79 -33.25
C ARG A 234 12.32 -37.70 -32.12
N ALA A 235 12.30 -38.97 -32.48
CA ALA A 235 11.99 -40.16 -31.73
C ALA A 235 12.78 -40.39 -30.42
N GLY A 236 12.08 -40.96 -29.45
CA GLY A 236 12.51 -42.21 -28.79
C GLY A 236 13.33 -42.10 -27.51
N ARG A 237 12.76 -42.53 -26.38
CA ARG A 237 13.23 -43.72 -25.63
C ARG A 237 12.38 -44.01 -24.40
N ARG A 238 12.15 -45.32 -24.22
CA ARG A 238 11.55 -45.98 -23.07
C ARG A 238 12.38 -45.75 -21.80
N GLY A 239 11.71 -45.67 -20.65
CA GLY A 239 12.34 -45.71 -19.33
C GLY A 239 11.29 -45.86 -18.24
N SER A 240 10.98 -47.11 -17.91
CA SER A 240 10.06 -47.55 -16.87
C SER A 240 10.84 -47.74 -15.56
N ILE A 241 10.49 -47.03 -14.47
CA ILE A 241 10.88 -47.36 -13.07
C ILE A 241 9.76 -46.84 -12.15
N MET A 242 8.87 -47.73 -11.69
CA MET A 242 8.75 -48.25 -10.31
C MET A 242 8.62 -47.22 -9.17
N THR A 243 7.37 -47.12 -8.67
CA THR A 243 6.95 -47.20 -7.26
C THR A 243 7.98 -47.00 -6.16
N VAL A 244 7.75 -46.04 -5.25
CA VAL A 244 7.79 -46.28 -3.79
C VAL A 244 6.72 -45.44 -3.09
N SER A 245 5.81 -46.17 -2.46
CA SER A 245 4.85 -45.74 -1.44
C SER A 245 5.58 -45.45 -0.12
N HIS A 246 5.29 -44.35 0.56
CA HIS A 246 5.43 -44.32 2.02
C HIS A 246 4.43 -43.33 2.63
N ALA A 247 3.41 -43.91 3.26
CA ALA A 247 2.66 -43.31 4.34
C ALA A 247 3.57 -43.06 5.55
N VAL A 248 3.36 -41.93 6.23
CA VAL A 248 3.70 -41.80 7.65
C VAL A 248 2.48 -41.29 8.38
N GLN A 249 2.09 -42.12 9.32
CA GLN A 249 0.95 -42.02 10.23
C GLN A 249 1.47 -41.53 11.58
N ALA A 250 0.60 -40.80 12.30
CA ALA A 250 0.51 -40.70 13.75
C ALA A 250 1.65 -40.05 14.57
N ALA A 251 1.28 -39.02 15.33
CA ALA A 251 1.29 -39.08 16.80
C ALA A 251 0.44 -37.94 17.40
N ALA A 252 -0.67 -38.33 18.03
CA ALA A 252 -1.31 -37.57 19.10
C ALA A 252 -0.49 -37.74 20.41
N VAL A 253 -0.85 -36.97 21.45
CA VAL A 253 -0.85 -37.31 22.90
C VAL A 253 -0.25 -36.20 23.82
N ILE A 254 -1.16 -35.59 24.61
CA ILE A 254 -1.10 -35.25 26.07
C ILE A 254 -0.01 -34.24 26.50
N SER A 255 -0.31 -33.12 27.17
CA SER A 255 -0.74 -33.10 28.57
C SER A 255 -1.44 -31.81 29.02
N SER A 256 -2.61 -32.02 29.63
CA SER A 256 -3.21 -31.22 30.69
C SER A 256 -2.32 -31.18 31.94
N SER A 257 -2.12 -29.99 32.49
CA SER A 257 -1.93 -29.70 33.93
C SER A 257 -2.27 -28.22 34.14
#